data_AF-A0A3N0W9L1-F1
#
_entry.id   AF-A0A3N0W9L1-F1
#
_cell.length_a   1.000
_cell.length_b   1.000
_cell.length_c   1.000
_cell.angle_alpha   90.00
_cell.angle_beta   90.00
_cell.angle_gamma   90.00
#
_symmetry.space_group_name_H-M   'P 1'
#
loop_
_entity.id
_entity.type
_entity.pdbx_description
1 polymer ?
#
loop_
_entity_poly.entity_id
_entity_poly.type
_entity_poly.pdbx_seq_one_letter_code
_entity_poly.pdbx_strand_id
1 'polypeptide(L)'
;MIKLYTLIATLLLFFLSCTKNDIKYSVGQEWKYKTRSTEKGSTLKILKIEEYPNTGKVIHISVSGLKIKSPESPDGFANQLSHIPISEEALNKSVTKLQNETRKMPDSLEMDGYSYWKKEFDNGNAGIFSIPVSEIVSLMEESIVTGNYTK
;
A
#
# COMPACT_ATOMS: atom_id res chain seq x y z
N MET A 1 12.21 65.88 31.87
CA MET A 1 11.66 65.66 30.52
C MET A 1 12.76 65.10 29.63
N ILE A 2 12.62 63.88 29.11
CA ILE A 2 13.03 63.39 27.77
C ILE A 2 12.70 61.89 27.70
N LYS A 3 12.42 61.43 26.48
CA LYS A 3 11.44 60.41 26.06
C LYS A 3 11.82 58.95 26.33
N LEU A 4 10.78 58.18 26.66
CA LEU A 4 10.67 56.72 26.62
C LEU A 4 10.78 56.24 25.16
N TYR A 5 11.71 55.32 24.88
CA TYR A 5 11.73 54.57 23.61
C TYR A 5 11.59 53.08 23.92
N THR A 6 10.39 52.57 23.70
CA THR A 6 10.05 51.16 23.77
C THR A 6 10.64 50.46 22.55
N LEU A 7 11.70 49.66 22.74
CA LEU A 7 12.21 48.77 21.70
C LEU A 7 11.44 47.45 21.78
N ILE A 8 10.35 47.32 21.02
CA ILE A 8 9.63 46.06 20.88
C ILE A 8 10.43 45.20 19.88
N ALA A 9 11.28 44.32 20.41
CA ALA A 9 11.86 43.25 19.62
C ALA A 9 10.83 42.12 19.51
N THR A 10 10.01 42.12 18.46
CA THR A 10 9.21 40.95 18.08
C THR A 10 10.15 39.86 17.60
N LEU A 11 10.51 38.95 18.51
CA LEU A 11 11.20 37.71 18.19
C LEU A 11 10.21 36.79 17.48
N LEU A 12 10.15 36.88 16.15
CA LEU A 12 9.45 35.93 15.30
C LEU A 12 10.26 34.62 15.30
N LEU A 13 10.03 33.77 16.30
CA LEU A 13 10.49 32.38 16.26
C LEU A 13 9.71 31.66 15.15
N PHE A 14 10.30 31.64 13.96
CA PHE A 14 9.91 30.71 12.90
C PHE A 14 10.04 29.31 13.49
N PHE A 15 8.90 28.70 13.82
CA PHE A 15 8.82 27.26 13.99
C PHE A 15 9.15 26.65 12.63
N LEU A 16 10.43 26.35 12.43
CA LEU A 16 10.87 25.33 11.49
C LEU A 16 10.27 24.02 12.00
N SER A 17 9.00 23.78 11.65
CA SER A 17 8.44 22.44 11.62
C SER A 17 9.30 21.67 10.63
N CYS A 18 10.36 21.03 11.15
CA CYS A 18 10.94 19.87 10.50
C CYS A 18 9.79 18.88 10.36
N THR A 19 9.10 18.90 9.22
CA THR A 19 8.24 17.81 8.81
C THR A 19 9.17 16.63 8.61
N LYS A 20 9.36 15.88 9.69
CA LYS A 20 9.97 14.57 9.67
C LYS A 20 9.09 13.76 8.73
N ASN A 21 9.55 13.56 7.49
CA ASN A 21 8.95 12.58 6.59
C ASN A 21 9.20 11.22 7.24
N ASP A 22 8.38 10.83 8.21
CA ASP A 22 8.43 9.49 8.79
C ASP A 22 8.02 8.54 7.66
N ILE A 23 9.04 7.94 7.03
CA ILE A 23 8.86 6.88 6.03
C ILE A 23 8.22 5.70 6.78
N LYS A 24 6.89 5.61 6.70
CA LYS A 24 6.10 4.60 7.43
C LYS A 24 6.33 3.20 6.88
N TYR A 25 6.54 3.08 5.58
CA TYR A 25 6.66 1.81 4.87
C TYR A 25 8.05 1.62 4.27
N SER A 26 8.57 0.41 4.37
CA SER A 26 9.82 0.00 3.76
C SER A 26 9.65 -1.34 3.08
N VAL A 27 10.34 -1.53 1.95
CA VAL A 27 10.31 -2.79 1.21
C VAL A 27 10.78 -3.95 2.10
N GLY A 28 10.09 -5.07 1.98
CA GLY A 28 10.29 -6.29 2.76
C GLY A 28 9.44 -6.36 4.03
N GLN A 29 8.93 -5.23 4.55
CA GLN A 29 8.10 -5.23 5.75
C GLN A 29 6.84 -6.08 5.56
N GLU A 30 6.48 -6.81 6.60
CA GLU A 30 5.21 -7.54 6.67
C GLU A 30 4.30 -6.95 7.73
N TRP A 31 3.01 -6.83 7.41
CA TRP A 31 2.02 -6.18 8.23
C TRP A 31 0.78 -7.06 8.44
N LYS A 32 0.24 -7.01 9.65
CA LYS A 32 -1.17 -7.29 9.90
C LYS A 32 -2.01 -6.12 9.42
N TYR A 33 -3.21 -6.44 8.95
CA TYR A 33 -4.19 -5.48 8.45
C TYR A 33 -5.60 -5.88 8.90
N LYS A 34 -6.58 -5.01 8.66
CA LYS A 34 -8.00 -5.32 8.87
C LYS A 34 -8.43 -6.34 7.80
N THR A 35 -8.48 -7.62 8.17
CA THR A 35 -8.80 -8.71 7.24
C THR A 35 -10.31 -8.93 7.09
N ARG A 36 -10.69 -9.78 6.14
CA ARG A 36 -12.01 -10.43 6.16
C ARG A 36 -12.10 -11.39 7.34
N SER A 37 -13.31 -11.72 7.77
CA SER A 37 -13.56 -12.55 8.95
C SER A 37 -12.99 -13.98 8.84
N THR A 38 -12.90 -14.51 7.62
CA THR A 38 -12.41 -15.86 7.29
C THR A 38 -10.88 -15.96 7.19
N GLU A 39 -10.15 -14.83 7.18
CA GLU A 39 -8.73 -14.75 6.84
C GLU A 39 -7.91 -14.05 7.93
N LYS A 40 -8.27 -14.22 9.21
CA LYS A 40 -7.63 -13.52 10.35
C LYS A 40 -6.11 -13.70 10.43
N GLY A 41 -5.58 -14.78 9.86
CA GLY A 41 -4.15 -15.06 9.80
C GLY A 41 -3.40 -14.27 8.73
N SER A 42 -4.12 -13.71 7.76
CA SER A 42 -3.53 -13.09 6.57
C SER A 42 -2.63 -11.90 6.89
N THR A 43 -1.62 -11.73 6.04
CA THR A 43 -0.61 -10.68 6.12
C THR A 43 -0.39 -10.07 4.76
N LEU A 44 0.06 -8.82 4.74
CA LEU A 44 0.58 -8.20 3.53
C LEU A 44 2.09 -7.94 3.65
N LYS A 45 2.80 -7.97 2.53
CA LYS A 45 4.23 -7.64 2.44
C LYS A 45 4.42 -6.46 1.49
N ILE A 46 5.28 -5.51 1.86
CA ILE A 46 5.66 -4.40 0.99
C ILE A 46 6.69 -4.89 -0.02
N LEU A 47 6.33 -4.90 -1.31
CA LEU A 47 7.18 -5.40 -2.38
C LEU A 47 8.05 -4.30 -3.00
N LYS A 48 7.45 -3.14 -3.26
CA LYS A 48 8.11 -2.03 -3.94
C LYS A 48 7.39 -0.73 -3.59
N ILE A 49 8.12 0.38 -3.57
CA ILE A 49 7.55 1.72 -3.38
C ILE A 49 8.08 2.59 -4.51
N GLU A 50 7.18 3.26 -5.21
CA GLU A 50 7.49 4.15 -6.33
C GLU A 50 6.72 5.46 -6.18
N GLU A 51 7.21 6.52 -6.80
CA GLU A 51 6.58 7.84 -6.80
C GLU A 51 6.37 8.28 -8.26
N TYR A 52 5.17 8.74 -8.57
CA TYR A 52 4.78 9.15 -9.91
C TYR A 52 4.23 10.58 -9.90
N PRO A 53 4.55 11.44 -10.89
CA PRO A 53 4.15 12.85 -10.87
C PRO A 53 2.65 13.10 -10.69
N ASN A 54 1.79 12.27 -11.31
CA ASN A 54 0.33 12.47 -11.31
C ASN A 54 -0.40 11.57 -10.31
N THR A 55 0.16 10.41 -10.00
CA THR A 55 -0.47 9.38 -9.14
C THR A 55 0.02 9.47 -7.69
N GLY A 56 1.17 10.10 -7.46
CA GLY A 56 1.84 10.13 -6.16
C GLY A 56 2.50 8.81 -5.81
N LYS A 57 2.61 8.54 -4.51
CA LYS A 57 3.22 7.33 -3.97
C LYS A 57 2.38 6.09 -4.24
N VAL A 58 2.97 5.14 -4.97
CA VAL A 58 2.41 3.82 -5.23
C VAL A 58 3.18 2.80 -4.42
N ILE A 59 2.45 2.03 -3.62
CA ILE A 59 3.03 0.96 -2.81
C ILE A 59 2.55 -0.35 -3.41
N HIS A 60 3.48 -1.20 -3.81
CA HIS A 60 3.19 -2.54 -4.30
C HIS A 60 3.22 -3.50 -3.13
N ILE A 61 2.16 -4.28 -2.96
CA ILE A 61 2.06 -5.27 -1.90
C ILE A 61 1.72 -6.66 -2.47
N SER A 62 2.11 -7.70 -1.74
CA SER A 62 1.48 -9.02 -1.84
C SER A 62 0.63 -9.26 -0.60
N VAL A 63 -0.35 -10.15 -0.70
CA VAL A 63 -1.19 -10.57 0.43
C VAL A 63 -1.24 -12.09 0.48
N SER A 64 -0.91 -12.68 1.61
CA SER A 64 -0.76 -14.13 1.80
C SER A 64 -1.65 -14.64 2.93
N GLY A 65 -1.90 -15.95 2.96
CA GLY A 65 -2.78 -16.57 3.97
C GLY A 65 -4.26 -16.30 3.70
N LEU A 66 -4.61 -16.15 2.42
CA LEU A 66 -5.97 -15.94 1.93
C LEU A 66 -6.68 -17.28 1.69
N LYS A 67 -7.98 -17.20 1.50
CA LYS A 67 -8.83 -18.31 1.03
C LYS A 67 -9.78 -17.76 -0.04
N ILE A 68 -9.19 -17.37 -1.17
CA ILE A 68 -9.90 -16.82 -2.32
C ILE A 68 -10.43 -17.98 -3.17
N LYS A 69 -11.73 -18.03 -3.46
CA LYS A 69 -12.27 -18.98 -4.43
C LYS A 69 -11.60 -18.78 -5.79
N SER A 70 -11.07 -19.86 -6.35
CA SER A 70 -10.47 -19.88 -7.67
C SER A 70 -10.87 -21.16 -8.39
N PRO A 71 -11.69 -21.07 -9.46
CA PRO A 71 -12.07 -22.23 -10.28
C PRO A 71 -10.87 -22.95 -10.92
N GLU A 72 -9.75 -22.24 -11.10
CA GLU A 72 -8.52 -22.76 -11.71
C GLU A 72 -7.59 -23.43 -10.70
N SER A 73 -7.82 -23.26 -9.38
CA SER A 73 -7.02 -23.93 -8.36
C SER A 73 -7.46 -25.40 -8.17
N PRO A 74 -6.53 -26.37 -8.05
CA PRO A 74 -6.86 -27.78 -7.84
C PRO A 74 -7.74 -28.05 -6.60
N ASP A 75 -7.57 -27.24 -5.54
CA ASP A 75 -8.34 -27.33 -4.28
C ASP A 75 -9.50 -26.32 -4.22
N GLY A 76 -9.73 -25.57 -5.30
CA GLY A 76 -10.74 -24.53 -5.41
C GLY A 76 -10.39 -23.20 -4.73
N PHE A 77 -9.19 -23.06 -4.14
CA PHE A 77 -8.79 -21.83 -3.45
C PHE A 77 -7.38 -21.36 -3.81
N ALA A 78 -7.23 -20.06 -4.05
CA ALA A 78 -5.94 -19.37 -4.06
C ALA A 78 -5.60 -18.85 -2.65
N ASN A 79 -4.34 -18.99 -2.25
CA ASN A 79 -3.86 -18.58 -0.92
C ASN A 79 -3.17 -17.20 -0.90
N GLN A 80 -2.99 -16.58 -2.06
CA GLN A 80 -2.19 -15.38 -2.24
C GLN A 80 -2.70 -14.52 -3.39
N LEU A 81 -2.59 -13.21 -3.22
CA LEU A 81 -2.54 -12.23 -4.31
C LEU A 81 -1.09 -11.73 -4.43
N SER A 82 -0.45 -12.03 -5.56
CA SER A 82 1.00 -11.84 -5.75
C SER A 82 1.40 -10.37 -5.88
N HIS A 83 0.61 -9.55 -6.56
CA HIS A 83 0.93 -8.15 -6.80
C HIS A 83 -0.32 -7.26 -6.78
N ILE A 84 -0.29 -6.26 -5.92
CA ILE A 84 -1.34 -5.25 -5.77
C ILE A 84 -0.69 -3.86 -5.68
N PRO A 85 -0.88 -2.99 -6.67
CA PRO A 85 -0.51 -1.58 -6.57
C PRO A 85 -1.59 -0.81 -5.79
N ILE A 86 -1.23 -0.21 -4.66
CA ILE A 86 -2.16 0.48 -3.77
C ILE A 86 -1.64 1.87 -3.38
N SER A 87 -2.55 2.83 -3.16
CA SER A 87 -2.18 4.14 -2.63
C SER A 87 -1.73 4.06 -1.17
N GLU A 88 -0.86 4.99 -0.76
CA GLU A 88 -0.42 5.08 0.64
C GLU A 88 -1.60 5.32 1.59
N GLU A 89 -2.60 6.11 1.18
CA GLU A 89 -3.80 6.37 1.97
C GLU A 89 -4.62 5.11 2.23
N ALA A 90 -4.83 4.30 1.19
CA ALA A 90 -5.59 3.05 1.30
C ALA A 90 -4.84 2.03 2.16
N LEU A 91 -3.51 1.94 2.02
CA LEU A 91 -2.68 1.10 2.89
C LEU A 91 -2.75 1.58 4.36
N ASN A 92 -2.72 2.90 4.59
CA ASN A 92 -2.85 3.49 5.93
C ASN A 92 -4.17 3.13 6.61
N LYS A 93 -5.28 3.08 5.87
CA LYS A 93 -6.59 2.66 6.39
C LYS A 93 -6.67 1.16 6.70
N SER A 94 -5.76 0.38 6.11
CA SER A 94 -5.76 -1.09 6.14
C SER A 94 -4.89 -1.66 7.25
N VAL A 95 -3.63 -1.22 7.37
CA VAL A 95 -2.65 -1.83 8.29
C VAL A 95 -3.00 -1.59 9.76
N THR A 96 -2.68 -2.56 10.60
CA THR A 96 -2.96 -2.51 12.05
C THR A 96 -1.72 -2.68 12.89
N LYS A 97 -0.80 -3.57 12.49
CA LYS A 97 0.41 -3.86 13.26
C LYS A 97 1.53 -4.33 12.34
N LEU A 98 2.72 -3.78 12.51
CA LEU A 98 3.94 -4.29 11.88
C LEU A 98 4.28 -5.66 12.48
N GLN A 99 4.35 -6.67 11.63
CA GLN A 99 4.63 -8.05 12.03
C GLN A 99 6.13 -8.38 11.88
N ASN A 100 6.75 -7.93 10.79
CA ASN A 100 8.16 -8.18 10.51
C ASN A 100 8.80 -6.96 9.85
N GLU A 101 9.98 -6.57 10.34
CA GLU A 101 10.80 -5.48 9.79
C GLU A 101 11.87 -5.95 8.81
N THR A 102 11.88 -7.25 8.48
CA THR A 102 12.84 -7.84 7.54
C THR A 102 12.85 -7.05 6.24
N ARG A 103 13.99 -6.43 5.91
CA ARG A 103 14.17 -5.66 4.67
C ARG A 103 14.69 -6.51 3.52
N LYS A 104 14.35 -7.81 3.52
CA LYS A 104 14.71 -8.70 2.42
C LYS A 104 13.95 -8.22 1.19
N MET A 105 14.70 -7.84 0.17
CA MET A 105 14.14 -7.43 -1.10
C MET A 105 13.37 -8.61 -1.70
N PRO A 106 12.15 -8.41 -2.23
CA PRO A 106 11.40 -9.48 -2.85
C PRO A 106 12.17 -10.07 -4.02
N ASP A 107 12.05 -11.39 -4.21
CA ASP A 107 12.57 -12.02 -5.40
C ASP A 107 11.63 -11.81 -6.61
N SER A 108 12.05 -12.28 -7.79
CA SER A 108 11.28 -12.11 -9.02
C SER A 108 9.94 -12.84 -9.01
N LEU A 109 9.79 -13.92 -8.22
CA LEU A 109 8.54 -14.66 -8.12
C LEU A 109 7.52 -13.89 -7.28
N GLU A 110 7.97 -13.20 -6.23
CA GLU A 110 7.13 -12.31 -5.43
C GLU A 110 6.67 -11.05 -6.19
N MET A 111 7.37 -10.70 -7.27
CA MET A 111 7.07 -9.56 -8.14
C MET A 111 6.26 -9.96 -9.40
N ASP A 112 5.71 -11.16 -9.44
CA ASP A 112 4.88 -11.61 -10.56
C ASP A 112 3.69 -10.65 -10.80
N GLY A 113 3.40 -10.36 -12.06
CA GLY A 113 2.39 -9.36 -12.46
C GLY A 113 2.89 -7.90 -12.48
N TYR A 114 3.99 -7.54 -11.79
CA TYR A 114 4.48 -6.15 -11.77
C TYR A 114 4.84 -5.64 -13.17
N SER A 115 5.59 -6.41 -13.95
CA SER A 115 6.04 -5.97 -15.28
C SER A 115 4.86 -5.73 -16.24
N TYR A 116 3.82 -6.56 -16.13
CA TYR A 116 2.59 -6.38 -16.90
C TYR A 116 1.83 -5.14 -16.44
N TRP A 117 1.59 -5.00 -15.14
CA TRP A 117 0.97 -3.80 -14.58
C TRP A 117 1.72 -2.53 -14.99
N LYS A 118 3.05 -2.52 -14.87
CA LYS A 118 3.88 -1.36 -15.16
C LYS A 118 3.73 -0.92 -16.61
N LYS A 119 3.79 -1.88 -17.54
CA LYS A 119 3.56 -1.64 -18.97
C LYS A 119 2.18 -1.01 -19.22
N GLU A 120 1.13 -1.57 -18.63
CA GLU A 120 -0.23 -1.06 -18.82
C GLU A 120 -0.46 0.29 -18.10
N PHE A 121 0.16 0.50 -16.95
CA PHE A 121 0.12 1.76 -16.20
C PHE A 121 0.79 2.89 -16.99
N ASP A 122 1.96 2.63 -17.58
CA ASP A 122 2.66 3.60 -18.44
C ASP A 122 1.86 3.93 -19.71
N ASN A 123 1.05 3.00 -20.20
CA ASN A 123 0.12 3.22 -21.30
C ASN A 123 -1.21 3.89 -20.88
N GLY A 124 -1.44 4.11 -19.58
CA GLY A 124 -2.69 4.65 -19.04
C GLY A 124 -3.85 3.65 -18.98
N ASN A 125 -3.59 2.36 -19.19
CA ASN A 125 -4.57 1.27 -19.18
C ASN A 125 -4.72 0.58 -17.81
N ALA A 126 -3.78 0.79 -16.89
CA ALA A 126 -3.85 0.28 -15.53
C ALA A 126 -3.81 1.41 -14.50
N GLY A 127 -4.42 1.17 -13.34
CA GLY A 127 -4.48 2.10 -12.22
C GLY A 127 -3.85 1.53 -10.96
N ILE A 128 -4.19 2.17 -9.84
CA ILE A 128 -3.86 1.69 -8.49
C ILE A 128 -5.15 1.54 -7.69
N PHE A 129 -5.15 0.67 -6.68
CA PHE A 129 -6.24 0.58 -5.74
C PHE A 129 -6.20 1.74 -4.74
N SER A 130 -7.37 2.33 -4.48
CA SER A 130 -7.57 3.41 -3.50
C SER A 130 -8.52 3.01 -2.36
N ILE A 131 -8.88 1.72 -2.28
CA ILE A 131 -9.76 1.13 -1.27
C ILE A 131 -8.96 0.23 -0.30
N PRO A 132 -9.45 -0.02 0.93
CA PRO A 132 -8.78 -0.88 1.89
C PRO A 132 -8.49 -2.29 1.37
N VAL A 133 -7.40 -2.91 1.85
CA VAL A 133 -6.92 -4.22 1.38
C VAL A 133 -7.99 -5.32 1.47
N SER A 134 -8.83 -5.33 2.51
CA SER A 134 -9.95 -6.29 2.62
C SER A 134 -10.99 -6.17 1.50
N GLU A 135 -11.23 -4.94 1.02
CA GLU A 135 -12.14 -4.68 -0.08
C GLU A 135 -11.51 -5.10 -1.40
N ILE A 136 -10.20 -4.84 -1.60
CA ILE A 136 -9.44 -5.34 -2.76
C ILE A 136 -9.53 -6.86 -2.83
N VAL A 137 -9.28 -7.57 -1.72
CA VAL A 137 -9.36 -9.05 -1.70
C VAL A 137 -10.76 -9.52 -2.09
N SER A 138 -11.81 -8.85 -1.63
CA SER A 138 -13.19 -9.20 -1.96
C SER A 138 -13.49 -8.98 -3.44
N LEU A 139 -13.06 -7.84 -4.00
CA LEU A 139 -13.21 -7.50 -5.41
C LEU A 139 -12.44 -8.47 -6.31
N MET A 140 -11.19 -8.80 -5.95
CA MET A 140 -10.38 -9.75 -6.71
C MET A 140 -11.00 -11.15 -6.72
N GLU A 141 -11.51 -11.62 -5.58
CA GLU A 141 -12.22 -12.90 -5.53
C GLU A 141 -13.47 -12.89 -6.43
N GLU A 142 -14.26 -11.81 -6.43
CA GLU A 142 -15.41 -11.68 -7.33
C GLU A 142 -14.99 -11.72 -8.81
N SER A 143 -13.95 -10.99 -9.20
CA SER A 143 -13.41 -11.01 -10.57
C SER A 143 -12.91 -12.40 -10.98
N ILE A 144 -12.20 -13.11 -10.10
CA ILE A 144 -11.71 -14.48 -10.36
C ILE A 144 -12.88 -15.45 -10.53
N VAL A 145 -13.90 -15.37 -9.67
CA VAL A 145 -15.05 -16.28 -9.71
C VAL A 145 -15.94 -16.02 -10.93
N THR A 146 -16.13 -14.75 -11.30
CA THR A 146 -17.01 -14.37 -12.42
C THR A 146 -16.29 -14.39 -13.78
N GLY A 147 -14.96 -14.42 -13.78
CA GLY A 147 -14.14 -14.21 -14.98
C GLY A 147 -14.26 -12.80 -15.56
N ASN A 148 -14.83 -11.85 -14.81
CA ASN A 148 -15.00 -10.47 -15.26
C ASN A 148 -13.86 -9.58 -14.71
N TYR A 149 -12.91 -9.30 -15.59
CA TYR A 149 -11.73 -8.48 -15.31
C TYR A 149 -11.90 -7.01 -15.74
N THR A 150 -13.09 -6.63 -16.22
CA THR A 150 -13.38 -5.31 -16.80
C THR A 150 -14.32 -4.49 -15.90
N LYS A 151 -13.74 -3.70 -14.99
CA LYS A 151 -14.34 -2.45 -14.47
C LYS A 151 -13.25 -1.43 -14.19
#